data_AF-A0A3B0V5T5-F1
#
_entry.id   AF-A0A3B0V5T5-F1
#
_cell.length_a   1.000
_cell.length_b   1.000
_cell.length_c   1.000
_cell.angle_alpha   90.00
_cell.angle_beta   90.00
_cell.angle_gamma   90.00
#
_symmetry.space_group_name_H-M   'P 1'
#
loop_
_entity.id
_entity.type
_entity.pdbx_description
1 polymer ?
#
loop_
_entity_poly.entity_id
_entity_poly.type
_entity_poly.pdbx_seq_one_letter_code
_entity_poly.pdbx_strand_id
1 'polypeptide(L)'
;MWSIGVRFDQEFLEELERSVIQIHSQEAWNEGWISVKGIIRYDGERMEQKALSRLRQLSKRLEPVNLLERARTYALTDGRLNFHLEEDFDEESASDQWKRVRDTTRQIGVAVAQDEAVFRELLPELVSNYHDRLSVFGEGLADGCEDRKSMWQTLYEQIEKTPPEKLRIAVMLGFLSSCAINDPDLYHSILNSLIKDELLGQWFPYFQMTSNIDKQGVERLHKALDEGNVYIYSFERLAWGRRHESIDDDDLAALMQKLLAKEGGVRVIIKILNMRFHKEKGETTTDSQNLFEVSRNVLLQYAYEEKSNRNDHADYELAQIAAVSLYGQEGIQSANELYQYLAKGFQEHQIYSFSYPRLLERLAQVQPYIFLDAFIGGDEYIFRRRTFGDFEREGSPVNQIPKKIIIDWCERKPTVRYPLIVSSMQMYAKAKDSEELQWQPILFTIFKKSPNLQTVLSQLEKEIYPMGWTGSRADIMAKRFALFTDLQEHPNSEVRDWAVVQHQKLELAVKVEREHELKENRERFERFE
;
A
#
# COMPACT_ATOMS: atom_id res chain seq x y z
N MET A 1 -18.58 28.16 -9.24
CA MET A 1 -19.52 29.28 -9.44
C MET A 1 -19.66 29.69 -10.90
N TRP A 2 -18.65 29.44 -11.74
CA TRP A 2 -18.69 29.57 -13.20
C TRP A 2 -18.79 28.22 -13.93
N SER A 3 -19.09 27.14 -13.20
CA SER A 3 -19.25 25.81 -13.79
C SER A 3 -20.63 25.66 -14.42
N ILE A 4 -20.64 25.03 -15.59
CA ILE A 4 -21.75 24.87 -16.54
C ILE A 4 -23.09 24.56 -15.85
N GLY A 5 -24.09 25.44 -16.03
CA GLY A 5 -25.50 25.14 -15.73
C GLY A 5 -26.34 26.29 -15.18
N VAL A 6 -25.75 27.37 -14.67
CA VAL A 6 -26.51 28.49 -14.10
C VAL A 6 -26.31 29.75 -14.95
N ARG A 7 -27.38 30.20 -15.63
CA ARG A 7 -27.44 31.54 -16.23
C ARG A 7 -27.59 32.56 -15.10
N PHE A 8 -26.48 33.13 -14.66
CA PHE A 8 -26.51 34.30 -13.78
C PHE A 8 -26.77 35.56 -14.61
N ASP A 9 -27.51 36.51 -14.03
CA ASP A 9 -27.71 37.83 -14.61
C ASP A 9 -26.36 38.57 -14.77
N GLN A 10 -26.21 39.41 -15.81
CA GLN A 10 -25.00 40.22 -16.00
C GLN A 10 -24.77 41.18 -14.83
N GLU A 11 -25.85 41.67 -14.19
CA GLU A 11 -25.79 42.47 -12.97
C GLU A 11 -25.13 41.71 -11.81
N PHE A 12 -25.47 40.43 -11.63
CA PHE A 12 -24.90 39.60 -10.57
C PHE A 12 -23.39 39.36 -10.77
N LEU A 13 -22.95 39.14 -12.02
CA LEU A 13 -21.53 38.97 -12.33
C LEU A 13 -20.74 40.27 -12.11
N GLU A 14 -21.32 41.43 -12.41
CA GLU A 14 -20.70 42.74 -12.14
C GLU A 14 -20.62 43.06 -10.65
N GLU A 15 -21.62 42.69 -9.87
CA GLU A 15 -21.62 42.84 -8.41
C GLU A 15 -20.59 41.90 -7.76
N LEU A 16 -20.47 40.68 -8.26
CA LEU A 16 -19.49 39.71 -7.79
C LEU A 16 -18.06 40.17 -8.13
N GLU A 17 -17.77 40.59 -9.37
CA GLU A 17 -16.48 41.16 -9.73
C GLU A 17 -16.10 42.36 -8.85
N ARG A 18 -17.05 43.28 -8.61
CA ARG A 18 -16.83 44.41 -7.70
C ARG A 18 -16.50 43.96 -6.28
N SER A 19 -17.22 42.97 -5.77
CA SER A 19 -16.99 42.40 -4.44
C SER A 19 -15.61 41.76 -4.33
N VAL A 20 -15.21 40.99 -5.35
CA VAL A 20 -13.88 40.36 -5.42
C VAL A 20 -12.77 41.41 -5.44
N ILE A 21 -12.91 42.47 -6.22
CA ILE A 21 -11.94 43.57 -6.28
C ILE A 21 -11.88 44.33 -4.95
N GLN A 22 -13.03 44.52 -4.29
CA GLN A 22 -13.10 45.21 -2.99
C GLN A 22 -12.46 44.39 -1.87
N ILE A 23 -12.61 43.07 -1.88
CA ILE A 23 -11.93 42.18 -0.92
C ILE A 23 -10.42 42.24 -1.17
N HIS A 24 -9.99 42.07 -2.42
CA HIS A 24 -8.57 42.10 -2.80
C HIS A 24 -7.87 43.42 -2.48
N SER A 25 -8.59 44.55 -2.52
CA SER A 25 -8.02 45.87 -2.17
C SER A 25 -7.84 46.09 -0.66
N GLN A 26 -8.49 45.29 0.19
CA GLN A 26 -8.30 45.32 1.64
C GLN A 26 -7.17 44.38 2.07
N GLU A 27 -7.14 43.19 1.50
CA GLU A 27 -6.11 42.17 1.70
C GLU A 27 -5.97 41.33 0.43
N ALA A 28 -4.73 41.09 -0.01
CA ALA A 28 -4.48 40.37 -1.26
C ALA A 28 -5.07 38.96 -1.22
N TRP A 29 -6.11 38.73 -2.02
CA TRP A 29 -6.79 37.45 -2.09
C TRP A 29 -6.15 36.51 -3.13
N ASN A 30 -5.03 35.90 -2.75
CA ASN A 30 -4.25 35.00 -3.61
C ASN A 30 -5.04 33.78 -4.08
N GLU A 31 -5.88 33.19 -3.22
CA GLU A 31 -6.75 32.07 -3.58
C GLU A 31 -7.81 32.48 -4.61
N GLY A 32 -8.25 33.75 -4.56
CA GLY A 32 -9.15 34.33 -5.54
C GLY A 32 -8.51 34.37 -6.93
N TRP A 33 -7.27 34.83 -7.03
CA TRP A 33 -6.50 34.81 -8.28
C TRP A 33 -6.33 33.39 -8.83
N ILE A 34 -5.89 32.45 -8.00
CA ILE A 34 -5.70 31.04 -8.38
C ILE A 34 -7.01 30.40 -8.84
N SER A 35 -8.12 30.72 -8.17
CA SER A 35 -9.45 30.22 -8.54
C SER A 35 -9.90 30.76 -9.90
N VAL A 36 -9.67 32.05 -10.17
CA VAL A 36 -9.98 32.65 -11.48
C VAL A 36 -9.16 31.99 -12.59
N LYS A 37 -7.86 31.76 -12.38
CA LYS A 37 -7.01 31.05 -13.34
C LYS A 37 -7.45 29.60 -13.56
N GLY A 38 -7.84 28.89 -12.51
CA GLY A 38 -8.41 27.54 -12.62
C GLY A 38 -9.67 27.50 -13.49
N ILE A 39 -10.58 28.46 -13.30
CA ILE A 39 -11.79 28.58 -14.12
C ILE A 39 -11.44 28.84 -15.58
N ILE A 40 -10.53 29.80 -15.85
CA ILE A 40 -10.06 30.10 -17.21
C ILE A 40 -9.46 28.84 -17.86
N ARG A 41 -8.70 28.05 -17.11
CA ARG A 41 -8.06 26.82 -17.60
C ARG A 41 -9.07 25.73 -17.96
N TYR A 42 -9.98 25.38 -17.05
CA TYR A 42 -10.84 24.20 -17.25
C TYR A 42 -12.11 24.49 -18.02
N ASP A 43 -12.66 25.69 -17.90
CA ASP A 43 -13.93 26.06 -18.50
C ASP A 43 -13.80 27.09 -19.64
N GLY A 44 -12.63 27.74 -19.78
CA GLY A 44 -12.45 28.88 -20.69
C GLY A 44 -12.72 28.59 -22.16
N GLU A 45 -12.38 27.40 -22.67
CA GLU A 45 -12.69 27.00 -24.05
C GLU A 45 -14.20 26.91 -24.35
N ARG A 46 -15.00 26.65 -23.31
CA ARG A 46 -16.46 26.46 -23.41
C ARG A 46 -17.24 27.73 -23.08
N MET A 47 -16.55 28.81 -22.72
CA MET A 47 -17.15 30.09 -22.30
C MET A 47 -17.37 31.04 -23.48
N GLU A 48 -18.39 31.89 -23.36
CA GLU A 48 -18.55 33.03 -24.27
C GLU A 48 -17.35 33.97 -24.19
N GLN A 49 -16.88 34.48 -25.34
CA GLN A 49 -15.70 35.36 -25.44
C GLN A 49 -15.79 36.61 -24.54
N LYS A 50 -16.99 37.15 -24.35
CA LYS A 50 -17.23 38.29 -23.45
C LYS A 50 -16.98 37.91 -21.98
N ALA A 51 -17.41 36.72 -21.54
CA ALA A 51 -17.18 36.24 -20.18
C ALA A 51 -15.69 35.89 -19.97
N LEU A 52 -15.06 35.21 -20.94
CA LEU A 52 -13.65 34.87 -20.88
C LEU A 52 -12.76 36.13 -20.81
N SER A 53 -13.08 37.17 -21.59
CA SER A 53 -12.31 38.43 -21.54
C SER A 53 -12.45 39.16 -20.20
N ARG A 54 -13.64 39.15 -19.59
CA ARG A 54 -13.86 39.66 -18.22
C ARG A 54 -13.06 38.88 -17.18
N LEU A 55 -13.06 37.55 -17.24
CA LEU A 55 -12.27 36.71 -16.33
C LEU A 55 -10.77 36.95 -16.49
N ARG A 56 -10.25 37.12 -17.71
CA ARG A 56 -8.85 37.49 -17.95
C ARG A 56 -8.50 38.87 -17.37
N GLN A 57 -9.40 39.85 -17.51
CA GLN A 57 -9.22 41.16 -16.86
C GLN A 57 -9.25 41.06 -15.34
N LEU A 58 -10.14 40.23 -14.78
CA LEU A 58 -10.20 39.97 -13.34
C LEU A 58 -8.93 39.28 -12.85
N SER A 59 -8.43 38.24 -13.55
CA SER A 59 -7.16 37.56 -13.27
C SER A 59 -6.03 38.58 -13.16
N LYS A 60 -5.89 39.45 -14.16
CA LYS A 60 -4.86 40.49 -14.18
C LYS A 60 -4.97 41.51 -13.03
N ARG A 61 -6.18 41.75 -12.51
CA ARG A 61 -6.39 42.69 -11.38
C ARG A 61 -6.11 42.07 -10.02
N LEU A 62 -6.19 40.75 -9.92
CA LEU A 62 -5.92 39.99 -8.69
C LEU A 62 -4.49 39.43 -8.64
N GLU A 63 -3.70 39.68 -9.70
CA GLU A 63 -2.34 39.17 -9.83
C GLU A 63 -1.47 39.64 -8.66
N PRO A 64 -0.73 38.74 -7.98
CA PRO A 64 0.19 39.10 -6.90
C PRO A 64 1.27 40.08 -7.39
N VAL A 65 1.28 41.30 -6.85
CA VAL A 65 2.13 42.38 -7.38
C VAL A 65 3.45 42.55 -6.63
N ASN A 66 3.46 42.24 -5.33
CA ASN A 66 4.65 42.38 -4.49
C ASN A 66 5.24 41.01 -4.09
N LEU A 67 6.46 41.04 -3.55
CA LEU A 67 7.20 39.83 -3.22
C LEU A 67 6.50 38.97 -2.15
N LEU A 68 5.88 39.61 -1.15
CA LEU A 68 5.14 38.95 -0.08
C LEU A 68 3.94 38.17 -0.62
N GLU A 69 3.12 38.81 -1.46
CA GLU A 69 1.95 38.19 -2.10
C GLU A 69 2.35 37.05 -3.02
N ARG A 70 3.41 37.25 -3.82
CA ARG A 70 3.97 36.20 -4.69
C ARG A 70 4.47 35.02 -3.86
N ALA A 71 5.14 35.25 -2.73
CA ALA A 71 5.58 34.19 -1.84
C ALA A 71 4.40 33.42 -1.24
N ARG A 72 3.36 34.09 -0.73
CA ARG A 72 2.14 33.42 -0.23
C ARG A 72 1.44 32.60 -1.31
N THR A 73 1.34 33.13 -2.52
CA THR A 73 0.71 32.45 -3.67
C THR A 73 1.48 31.19 -4.08
N TYR A 74 2.79 31.32 -4.31
CA TYR A 74 3.59 30.23 -4.88
C TYR A 74 4.08 29.24 -3.81
N ALA A 75 4.32 29.65 -2.57
CA ALA A 75 4.83 28.76 -1.52
C ALA A 75 3.75 28.23 -0.56
N LEU A 76 2.71 29.04 -0.26
CA LEU A 76 1.75 28.79 0.82
C LEU A 76 0.32 28.49 0.33
N THR A 77 0.16 28.12 -0.94
CA THR A 77 -1.13 27.64 -1.46
C THR A 77 -1.10 26.13 -1.70
N ASP A 78 -2.26 25.45 -1.63
CA ASP A 78 -2.40 24.01 -1.87
C ASP A 78 -1.68 23.54 -3.15
N GLY A 79 -0.92 22.43 -3.03
CA GLY A 79 -0.22 21.73 -4.11
C GLY A 79 -1.16 21.28 -5.24
N ARG A 80 -2.41 20.94 -4.91
CA ARG A 80 -3.44 20.49 -5.86
C ARG A 80 -3.82 21.57 -6.88
N LEU A 81 -3.55 22.83 -6.56
CA LEU A 81 -3.82 23.98 -7.42
C LEU A 81 -2.64 24.33 -8.34
N ASN A 82 -1.60 23.48 -8.43
CA ASN A 82 -0.43 23.70 -9.29
C ASN A 82 -0.79 24.05 -10.74
N PHE A 83 -1.74 23.33 -11.32
CA PHE A 83 -2.16 23.55 -12.70
C PHE A 83 -2.91 24.88 -12.88
N HIS A 84 -3.42 25.48 -11.81
CA HIS A 84 -4.11 26.77 -11.87
C HIS A 84 -3.12 27.94 -11.86
N LEU A 85 -1.83 27.73 -11.55
CA LEU A 85 -0.84 28.80 -11.52
C LEU A 85 -0.31 29.19 -12.91
N GLU A 86 -0.71 28.49 -13.97
CA GLU A 86 -0.28 28.71 -15.35
C GLU A 86 -1.48 29.03 -16.28
N GLU A 87 -1.29 29.96 -17.23
CA GLU A 87 -2.31 30.37 -18.21
C GLU A 87 -2.11 29.77 -19.61
N ASP A 88 -1.00 29.07 -19.88
CA ASP A 88 -0.67 28.60 -21.24
C ASP A 88 -1.46 27.36 -21.66
N PHE A 89 -2.04 27.45 -22.87
CA PHE A 89 -2.98 26.50 -23.49
C PHE A 89 -2.32 25.56 -24.52
N ASP A 90 -1.01 25.63 -24.73
CA ASP A 90 -0.35 24.83 -25.76
C ASP A 90 -0.09 23.38 -25.32
N GLU A 91 0.12 22.50 -26.32
CA GLU A 91 0.38 21.05 -26.27
C GLU A 91 1.63 20.64 -25.45
N GLU A 92 1.83 21.21 -24.28
CA GLU A 92 2.94 20.92 -23.39
C GLU A 92 2.61 19.79 -22.43
N SER A 93 3.63 19.00 -22.08
CA SER A 93 3.45 17.92 -21.14
C SER A 93 3.17 18.48 -19.73
N ALA A 94 2.36 17.77 -18.95
CA ALA A 94 2.14 18.13 -17.54
C ALA A 94 3.47 18.26 -16.78
N SER A 95 4.49 17.48 -17.14
CA SER A 95 5.83 17.53 -16.53
C SER A 95 6.50 18.91 -16.66
N ASP A 96 6.36 19.58 -17.80
CA ASP A 96 7.02 20.87 -18.05
C ASP A 96 6.37 21.99 -17.24
N GLN A 97 5.04 21.96 -17.09
CA GLN A 97 4.29 22.90 -16.26
C GLN A 97 4.69 22.77 -14.78
N TRP A 98 4.79 21.54 -14.27
CA TRP A 98 5.26 21.29 -12.90
C TRP A 98 6.67 21.85 -12.67
N LYS A 99 7.56 21.72 -13.65
CA LYS A 99 8.92 22.26 -13.56
C LYS A 99 8.91 23.79 -13.48
N ARG A 100 8.14 24.49 -14.32
CA ARG A 100 8.05 25.97 -14.31
C ARG A 100 7.56 26.53 -12.98
N VAL A 101 6.51 25.95 -12.41
CA VAL A 101 5.99 26.37 -11.09
C VAL A 101 7.04 26.16 -10.00
N ARG A 102 7.77 25.04 -10.04
CA ARG A 102 8.89 24.79 -9.11
C ARG A 102 10.00 25.83 -9.26
N ASP A 103 10.47 26.07 -10.48
CA ASP A 103 11.54 27.04 -10.76
C ASP A 103 11.13 28.45 -10.31
N THR A 104 9.89 28.86 -10.57
CA THR A 104 9.34 30.13 -10.11
C THR A 104 9.28 30.22 -8.59
N THR A 105 8.82 29.16 -7.92
CA THR A 105 8.76 29.10 -6.44
C THR A 105 10.16 29.24 -5.83
N ARG A 106 11.16 28.57 -6.42
CA ARG A 106 12.56 28.65 -5.98
C ARG A 106 13.13 30.05 -6.17
N GLN A 107 12.88 30.69 -7.32
CA GLN A 107 13.31 32.07 -7.59
C GLN A 107 12.67 33.08 -6.62
N ILE A 108 11.40 32.89 -6.26
CA ILE A 108 10.75 33.73 -5.24
C ILE A 108 11.42 33.51 -3.87
N GLY A 109 11.76 32.27 -3.51
CA GLY A 109 12.55 31.97 -2.31
C GLY A 109 13.90 32.71 -2.29
N VAL A 110 14.61 32.73 -3.42
CA VAL A 110 15.86 33.50 -3.56
C VAL A 110 15.64 34.99 -3.29
N ALA A 111 14.61 35.58 -3.90
CA ALA A 111 14.30 36.99 -3.70
C ALA A 111 13.90 37.31 -2.25
N VAL A 112 13.12 36.43 -1.60
CA VAL A 112 12.74 36.59 -0.19
C VAL A 112 13.96 36.51 0.73
N ALA A 113 14.93 35.65 0.44
CA ALA A 113 16.15 35.55 1.23
C ALA A 113 16.99 36.84 1.25
N GLN A 114 16.78 37.71 0.26
CA GLN A 114 17.47 38.98 0.10
C GLN A 114 16.68 40.17 0.68
N ASP A 115 15.42 39.94 1.10
CA ASP A 115 14.54 40.93 1.70
C ASP A 115 14.16 40.51 3.12
N GLU A 116 14.94 40.98 4.10
CA GLU A 116 14.77 40.64 5.51
C GLU A 116 13.37 41.01 6.03
N ALA A 117 12.77 42.10 5.55
CA ALA A 117 11.45 42.52 6.03
C ALA A 117 10.38 41.52 5.57
N VAL A 118 10.39 41.15 4.29
CA VAL A 118 9.45 40.16 3.74
C VAL A 118 9.69 38.78 4.34
N PHE A 119 10.95 38.37 4.51
CA PHE A 119 11.28 37.09 5.15
C PHE A 119 10.74 37.02 6.59
N ARG A 120 10.97 38.05 7.41
CA ARG A 120 10.49 38.12 8.80
C ARG A 120 8.97 38.09 8.88
N GLU A 121 8.28 38.73 7.94
CA GLU A 121 6.82 38.71 7.87
C GLU A 121 6.27 37.32 7.54
N LEU A 122 6.90 36.60 6.61
CA LEU A 122 6.50 35.23 6.22
C LEU A 122 6.90 34.15 7.22
N LEU A 123 7.92 34.41 8.03
CA LEU A 123 8.59 33.42 8.86
C LEU A 123 7.63 32.55 9.71
N PRO A 124 6.60 33.09 10.38
CA PRO A 124 5.63 32.25 11.10
C PRO A 124 4.87 31.26 10.19
N GLU A 125 4.46 31.70 9.00
CA GLU A 125 3.69 30.89 8.04
C GLU A 125 4.53 29.77 7.44
N LEU A 126 5.82 30.04 7.18
CA LEU A 126 6.76 29.07 6.59
C LEU A 126 6.97 27.83 7.46
N VAL A 127 6.83 27.96 8.78
CA VAL A 127 7.04 26.86 9.74
C VAL A 127 5.76 26.35 10.40
N SER A 128 4.60 26.94 10.09
CA SER A 128 3.30 26.52 10.67
C SER A 128 2.33 25.90 9.66
N ASN A 129 2.55 26.12 8.35
CA ASN A 129 1.60 25.70 7.32
C ASN A 129 2.12 24.50 6.51
N TYR A 130 1.22 23.57 6.19
CA TYR A 130 1.55 22.41 5.37
C TYR A 130 1.25 22.71 3.90
N HIS A 131 2.29 22.89 3.10
CA HIS A 131 2.19 23.03 1.65
C HIS A 131 3.34 22.31 0.95
N ASP A 132 3.02 21.54 -0.10
CA ASP A 132 3.99 20.68 -0.79
C ASP A 132 5.16 21.46 -1.40
N ARG A 133 4.95 22.74 -1.74
CA ARG A 133 5.93 23.62 -2.40
C ARG A 133 6.89 24.33 -1.42
N LEU A 134 6.66 24.24 -0.11
CA LEU A 134 7.55 24.87 0.89
C LEU A 134 8.97 24.31 0.85
N SER A 135 9.13 23.04 0.46
CA SER A 135 10.46 22.46 0.24
C SER A 135 11.22 23.19 -0.89
N VAL A 136 10.56 23.42 -2.03
CA VAL A 136 11.17 24.14 -3.16
C VAL A 136 11.45 25.60 -2.81
N PHE A 137 10.57 26.23 -2.05
CA PHE A 137 10.80 27.58 -1.53
C PHE A 137 12.02 27.63 -0.60
N GLY A 138 12.16 26.65 0.29
CA GLY A 138 13.31 26.50 1.17
C GLY A 138 14.64 26.33 0.42
N GLU A 139 14.66 25.58 -0.68
CA GLU A 139 15.84 25.52 -1.58
C GLU A 139 16.24 26.93 -2.04
N GLY A 140 15.25 27.74 -2.44
CA GLY A 140 15.45 29.12 -2.86
C GLY A 140 16.00 30.01 -1.73
N LEU A 141 15.51 29.84 -0.50
CA LEU A 141 16.02 30.59 0.66
C LEU A 141 17.52 30.32 0.86
N ALA A 142 17.94 29.05 0.79
CA ALA A 142 19.34 28.67 0.92
C ALA A 142 20.21 29.18 -0.24
N ASP A 143 19.66 29.27 -1.45
CA ASP A 143 20.38 29.78 -2.62
C ASP A 143 20.59 31.29 -2.55
N GLY A 144 19.62 32.05 -2.04
CA GLY A 144 19.63 33.52 -2.05
C GLY A 144 20.24 34.20 -0.83
N CYS A 145 20.37 33.48 0.31
CA CYS A 145 20.92 34.07 1.54
C CYS A 145 22.46 34.19 1.49
N GLU A 146 22.98 35.25 2.11
CA GLU A 146 24.44 35.45 2.25
C GLU A 146 25.05 34.53 3.33
N ASP A 147 24.34 34.35 4.45
CA ASP A 147 24.74 33.49 5.56
C ASP A 147 23.69 32.40 5.80
N ARG A 148 23.97 31.20 5.29
CA ARG A 148 23.11 30.02 5.44
C ARG A 148 22.96 29.57 6.88
N LYS A 149 23.98 29.76 7.72
CA LYS A 149 23.94 29.36 9.13
C LYS A 149 22.99 30.27 9.90
N SER A 150 23.08 31.58 9.68
CA SER A 150 22.17 32.57 10.29
C SER A 150 20.71 32.37 9.83
N MET A 151 20.51 32.09 8.53
CA MET A 151 19.18 31.79 7.97
C MET A 151 18.57 30.53 8.61
N TRP A 152 19.36 29.44 8.72
CA TRP A 152 18.93 28.22 9.41
C TRP A 152 18.57 28.47 10.88
N GLN A 153 19.40 29.23 11.61
CA GLN A 153 19.15 29.58 13.00
C GLN A 153 17.85 30.38 13.15
N THR A 154 17.58 31.32 12.25
CA THR A 154 16.34 32.11 12.28
C THR A 154 15.09 31.23 12.06
N LEU A 155 15.15 30.26 11.14
CA LEU A 155 14.09 29.28 10.94
C LEU A 155 13.88 28.42 12.20
N TYR A 156 14.98 27.95 12.81
CA TYR A 156 14.94 27.15 14.02
C TYR A 156 14.32 27.91 15.20
N GLU A 157 14.75 29.15 15.45
CA GLU A 157 14.18 30.02 16.49
C GLU A 157 12.69 30.30 16.31
N GLN A 158 12.20 30.33 15.06
CA GLN A 158 10.77 30.45 14.80
C GLN A 158 10.05 29.14 15.13
N ILE A 159 10.64 27.99 14.82
CA ILE A 159 10.07 26.67 15.20
C ILE A 159 9.93 26.56 16.72
N GLU A 160 10.92 27.00 17.49
CA GLU A 160 10.85 27.02 18.95
C GLU A 160 9.64 27.82 19.48
N LYS A 161 9.23 28.87 18.77
CA LYS A 161 8.08 29.73 19.12
C LYS A 161 6.75 29.19 18.58
N THR A 162 6.79 28.18 17.72
CA THR A 162 5.61 27.66 17.03
C THR A 162 4.95 26.56 17.85
N PRO A 163 3.61 26.57 18.02
CA PRO A 163 2.92 25.50 18.74
C PRO A 163 3.20 24.11 18.13
N PRO A 164 3.50 23.07 18.94
CA PRO A 164 3.91 21.75 18.45
C PRO A 164 2.95 21.14 17.41
N GLU A 165 1.64 21.36 17.56
CA GLU A 165 0.61 20.84 16.65
C GLU A 165 0.63 21.49 15.25
N LYS A 166 1.14 22.73 15.17
CA LYS A 166 1.26 23.49 13.93
C LYS A 166 2.64 23.37 13.30
N LEU A 167 3.65 22.92 14.02
CA LEU A 167 5.03 22.82 13.55
C LEU A 167 5.14 22.06 12.22
N ARG A 168 5.81 22.66 11.24
CA ARG A 168 6.12 22.08 9.93
C ARG A 168 7.59 22.32 9.58
N ILE A 169 8.25 21.27 9.07
CA ILE A 169 9.69 21.29 8.73
C ILE A 169 9.96 21.37 7.23
N ALA A 170 8.93 21.44 6.38
CA ALA A 170 9.08 21.31 4.93
C ALA A 170 10.06 22.34 4.33
N VAL A 171 9.99 23.59 4.77
CA VAL A 171 10.91 24.66 4.35
C VAL A 171 12.35 24.36 4.74
N MET A 172 12.59 23.83 5.94
CA MET A 172 13.93 23.46 6.41
C MET A 172 14.50 22.26 5.65
N LEU A 173 13.66 21.28 5.30
CA LEU A 173 14.08 20.14 4.47
C LEU A 173 14.56 20.61 3.08
N GLY A 174 13.83 21.55 2.48
CA GLY A 174 14.23 22.22 1.24
C GLY A 174 15.54 22.98 1.35
N PHE A 175 15.65 23.83 2.36
CA PHE A 175 16.86 24.60 2.66
C PHE A 175 18.08 23.69 2.77
N LEU A 176 17.95 22.62 3.56
CA LEU A 176 19.02 21.67 3.79
C LEU A 176 19.35 20.84 2.53
N SER A 177 18.37 20.60 1.66
CA SER A 177 18.58 19.94 0.35
C SER A 177 19.47 20.79 -0.57
N SER A 178 19.29 22.12 -0.60
CA SER A 178 20.21 23.01 -1.33
C SER A 178 21.60 23.07 -0.68
N CYS A 179 21.67 23.12 0.67
CA CYS A 179 22.96 23.09 1.38
C CYS A 179 23.76 21.82 1.06
N ALA A 180 23.12 20.66 0.93
CA ALA A 180 23.82 19.43 0.56
C ALA A 180 24.61 19.53 -0.76
N ILE A 181 24.21 20.42 -1.67
CA ILE A 181 24.87 20.65 -2.96
C ILE A 181 25.86 21.82 -2.86
N ASN A 182 25.44 22.92 -2.25
CA ASN A 182 26.14 24.21 -2.32
C ASN A 182 27.02 24.52 -1.09
N ASP A 183 26.78 23.86 0.04
CA ASP A 183 27.52 24.01 1.30
C ASP A 183 27.53 22.69 2.12
N PRO A 184 28.27 21.66 1.65
CA PRO A 184 28.26 20.34 2.29
C PRO A 184 28.76 20.38 3.74
N ASP A 185 29.73 21.23 4.06
CA ASP A 185 30.27 21.34 5.42
C ASP A 185 29.20 21.79 6.42
N LEU A 186 28.42 22.83 6.06
CA LEU A 186 27.28 23.26 6.86
C LEU A 186 26.21 22.17 6.93
N TYR A 187 25.90 21.51 5.81
CA TYR A 187 24.95 20.39 5.77
C TYR A 187 25.31 19.29 6.77
N HIS A 188 26.56 18.82 6.75
CA HIS A 188 27.02 17.78 7.69
C HIS A 188 27.02 18.27 9.13
N SER A 189 27.43 19.53 9.38
CA SER A 189 27.41 20.13 10.72
C SER A 189 26.00 20.20 11.29
N ILE A 190 25.00 20.65 10.51
CA ILE A 190 23.61 20.72 10.93
C ILE A 190 23.09 19.32 11.25
N LEU A 191 23.27 18.35 10.36
CA LEU A 191 22.80 16.98 10.60
C LEU A 191 23.41 16.36 11.86
N ASN A 192 24.71 16.60 12.13
CA ASN A 192 25.34 16.11 13.36
C ASN A 192 24.71 16.74 14.61
N SER A 193 24.36 18.03 14.57
CA SER A 193 23.69 18.70 15.68
C SER A 193 22.27 18.17 15.94
N LEU A 194 21.55 17.78 14.87
CA LEU A 194 20.16 17.33 14.95
C LEU A 194 19.97 15.94 15.59
N ILE A 195 21.02 15.11 15.70
CA ILE A 195 20.90 13.74 16.23
C ILE A 195 20.36 13.72 17.66
N LYS A 196 20.75 14.70 18.49
CA LYS A 196 20.37 14.82 19.90
C LYS A 196 19.49 16.03 20.18
N ASP A 197 18.98 16.65 19.12
CA ASP A 197 18.17 17.84 19.24
C ASP A 197 16.79 17.49 19.82
N GLU A 198 16.37 18.20 20.86
CA GLU A 198 15.14 17.88 21.58
C GLU A 198 13.88 18.21 20.77
N LEU A 199 13.98 19.18 19.86
CA LEU A 199 12.85 19.72 19.11
C LEU A 199 12.68 19.01 17.76
N LEU A 200 13.74 19.03 16.96
CA LEU A 200 13.78 18.52 15.59
C LEU A 200 14.33 17.10 15.47
N GLY A 201 14.99 16.58 16.51
CA GLY A 201 15.61 15.24 16.48
C GLY A 201 14.61 14.11 16.19
N GLN A 202 13.34 14.30 16.56
CA GLN A 202 12.27 13.35 16.24
C GLN A 202 12.06 13.16 14.73
N TRP A 203 12.40 14.17 13.92
CA TRP A 203 12.35 14.13 12.47
C TRP A 203 13.72 13.97 11.82
N PHE A 204 14.77 13.64 12.59
CA PHE A 204 16.14 13.49 12.07
C PHE A 204 16.22 12.66 10.78
N PRO A 205 15.54 11.48 10.65
CA PRO A 205 15.55 10.72 9.40
C PRO A 205 15.02 11.51 8.19
N TYR A 206 14.08 12.44 8.38
CA TYR A 206 13.65 13.32 7.29
C TYR A 206 14.78 14.25 6.84
N PHE A 207 15.54 14.83 7.78
CA PHE A 207 16.68 15.69 7.44
C PHE A 207 17.82 14.89 6.79
N GLN A 208 18.15 13.70 7.30
CA GLN A 208 19.20 12.85 6.73
C GLN A 208 18.93 12.45 5.27
N MET A 209 17.65 12.40 4.86
CA MET A 209 17.22 11.96 3.52
C MET A 209 16.88 13.11 2.57
N THR A 210 17.32 14.33 2.88
CA THR A 210 17.30 15.45 1.93
C THR A 210 18.32 15.25 0.80
N SER A 211 19.44 14.57 1.09
CA SER A 211 20.42 14.09 0.09
C SER A 211 20.44 12.56 -0.01
N ASN A 212 21.29 12.03 -0.89
CA ASN A 212 21.66 10.61 -0.88
C ASN A 212 22.35 10.25 0.44
N ILE A 213 22.23 8.98 0.84
CA ILE A 213 22.78 8.47 2.10
C ILE A 213 24.15 7.89 1.80
N ASP A 214 25.19 8.58 2.27
CA ASP A 214 26.56 8.09 2.25
C ASP A 214 26.88 7.29 3.52
N LYS A 215 28.12 6.81 3.65
CA LYS A 215 28.57 6.07 4.84
C LYS A 215 28.38 6.87 6.14
N GLN A 216 28.66 8.17 6.11
CA GLN A 216 28.41 9.03 7.27
C GLN A 216 26.92 9.14 7.59
N GLY A 217 26.06 9.19 6.57
CA GLY A 217 24.61 9.14 6.71
C GLY A 217 24.15 7.86 7.41
N VAL A 218 24.68 6.69 7.02
CA VAL A 218 24.41 5.41 7.70
C VAL A 218 24.85 5.47 9.17
N GLU A 219 26.06 5.96 9.45
CA GLU A 219 26.55 6.13 10.82
C GLU A 219 25.66 7.07 11.65
N ARG A 220 25.16 8.17 11.06
CA ARG A 220 24.24 9.07 11.75
C ARG A 220 22.89 8.43 12.02
N LEU A 221 22.36 7.63 11.08
CA LEU A 221 21.11 6.88 11.30
C LEU A 221 21.26 5.87 12.45
N HIS A 222 22.40 5.18 12.54
CA HIS A 222 22.72 4.33 13.69
C HIS A 222 22.77 5.12 15.00
N LYS A 223 23.49 6.24 15.02
CA LYS A 223 23.58 7.11 16.21
C LYS A 223 22.21 7.64 16.63
N ALA A 224 21.36 8.00 15.67
CA ALA A 224 20.02 8.48 15.94
C ALA A 224 19.12 7.40 16.55
N LEU A 225 19.28 6.13 16.17
CA LEU A 225 18.58 5.00 16.80
C LEU A 225 19.11 4.67 18.21
N ASP A 226 20.42 4.81 18.42
CA ASP A 226 21.08 4.47 19.68
C ASP A 226 20.87 5.56 20.74
N GLU A 227 21.00 6.82 20.36
CA GLU A 227 21.15 7.96 21.27
C GLU A 227 20.12 9.08 21.06
N GLY A 228 19.39 9.07 19.94
CA GLY A 228 18.49 10.15 19.55
C GLY A 228 17.04 9.96 20.04
N ASN A 229 16.33 11.07 20.16
CA ASN A 229 14.87 11.07 20.37
C ASN A 229 14.16 10.99 19.02
N VAL A 230 14.20 9.83 18.35
CA VAL A 230 13.65 9.65 17.00
C VAL A 230 12.21 9.13 17.02
N TYR A 231 11.36 9.71 16.18
CA TYR A 231 10.07 9.09 15.87
C TYR A 231 10.30 7.90 14.92
N ILE A 232 10.12 6.67 15.40
CA ILE A 232 10.50 5.45 14.65
C ILE A 232 9.90 5.38 13.24
N TYR A 233 8.65 5.77 13.06
CA TYR A 233 8.00 5.75 11.74
C TYR A 233 8.59 6.75 10.74
N SER A 234 9.40 7.74 11.17
CA SER A 234 10.13 8.62 10.24
C SER A 234 11.15 7.86 9.37
N PHE A 235 11.62 6.68 9.82
CA PHE A 235 12.49 5.81 9.03
C PHE A 235 11.79 5.16 7.83
N GLU A 236 10.44 5.18 7.76
CA GLU A 236 9.71 4.74 6.56
C GLU A 236 10.12 5.51 5.31
N ARG A 237 10.67 6.72 5.47
CA ARG A 237 11.21 7.51 4.36
C ARG A 237 12.34 6.80 3.61
N LEU A 238 13.02 5.81 4.20
CA LEU A 238 13.96 4.94 3.48
C LEU A 238 13.29 4.14 2.36
N ALA A 239 12.02 3.74 2.54
CA ALA A 239 11.26 2.99 1.54
C ALA A 239 10.91 3.87 0.33
N TRP A 240 10.63 5.15 0.56
CA TRP A 240 10.15 6.07 -0.46
C TRP A 240 11.28 6.75 -1.25
N GLY A 241 11.04 7.03 -2.53
CA GLY A 241 12.01 7.75 -3.38
C GLY A 241 13.34 7.01 -3.60
N ARG A 242 13.33 5.67 -3.49
CA ARG A 242 14.50 4.79 -3.72
C ARG A 242 15.72 5.12 -2.85
N ARG A 243 15.53 5.79 -1.70
CA ARG A 243 16.63 6.22 -0.82
C ARG A 243 17.46 5.06 -0.28
N HIS A 244 16.81 3.93 0.00
CA HIS A 244 17.47 2.70 0.42
C HIS A 244 18.51 2.20 -0.58
N GLU A 245 18.38 2.44 -1.88
CA GLU A 245 19.30 1.90 -2.91
C GLU A 245 20.73 2.44 -2.78
N SER A 246 20.91 3.60 -2.14
CA SER A 246 22.24 4.15 -1.85
C SER A 246 22.98 3.43 -0.70
N ILE A 247 22.27 2.62 0.08
CA ILE A 247 22.82 1.83 1.19
C ILE A 247 22.99 0.38 0.70
N ASP A 248 24.17 -0.20 0.89
CA ASP A 248 24.39 -1.61 0.61
C ASP A 248 23.57 -2.52 1.55
N ASP A 249 23.42 -3.79 1.17
CA ASP A 249 22.54 -4.72 1.89
C ASP A 249 23.00 -4.98 3.33
N ASP A 250 24.30 -4.98 3.60
CA ASP A 250 24.84 -5.33 4.92
C ASP A 250 24.67 -4.15 5.89
N ASP A 251 24.97 -2.94 5.44
CA ASP A 251 24.71 -1.71 6.19
C ASP A 251 23.19 -1.53 6.44
N LEU A 252 22.36 -1.81 5.43
CA LEU A 252 20.90 -1.74 5.58
C LEU A 252 20.38 -2.80 6.56
N ALA A 253 20.89 -4.04 6.49
CA ALA A 253 20.52 -5.11 7.40
C ALA A 253 20.90 -4.76 8.85
N ALA A 254 22.10 -4.20 9.09
CA ALA A 254 22.51 -3.75 10.41
C ALA A 254 21.59 -2.65 10.95
N LEU A 255 21.16 -1.70 10.11
CA LEU A 255 20.20 -0.66 10.49
C LEU A 255 18.84 -1.25 10.86
N MET A 256 18.34 -2.19 10.04
CA MET A 256 17.08 -2.90 10.29
C MET A 256 17.12 -3.71 11.58
N GLN A 257 18.23 -4.36 11.91
CA GLN A 257 18.37 -5.08 13.18
C GLN A 257 18.18 -4.16 14.40
N LYS A 258 18.70 -2.92 14.34
CA LYS A 258 18.46 -1.93 15.40
C LYS A 258 17.02 -1.45 15.45
N LEU A 259 16.41 -1.22 14.29
CA LEU A 259 14.98 -0.86 14.20
C LEU A 259 14.10 -1.96 14.78
N LEU A 260 14.45 -3.23 14.55
CA LEU A 260 13.67 -4.38 14.98
C LEU A 260 13.55 -4.46 16.52
N ALA A 261 14.54 -3.93 17.23
CA ALA A 261 14.55 -3.83 18.69
C ALA A 261 13.72 -2.65 19.24
N LYS A 262 13.14 -1.80 18.38
CA LYS A 262 12.33 -0.63 18.76
C LYS A 262 10.84 -0.93 18.57
N GLU A 263 10.02 -0.37 19.45
CA GLU A 263 8.56 -0.43 19.29
C GLU A 263 8.12 0.21 17.96
N GLY A 264 7.25 -0.48 17.21
CA GLY A 264 6.82 -0.06 15.87
C GLY A 264 7.83 -0.34 14.75
N GLY A 265 9.06 -0.76 15.06
CA GLY A 265 10.12 -0.99 14.09
C GLY A 265 9.80 -2.05 13.03
N VAL A 266 9.09 -3.12 13.40
CA VAL A 266 8.64 -4.17 12.46
C VAL A 266 7.88 -3.59 11.28
N ARG A 267 6.92 -2.68 11.54
CA ARG A 267 6.08 -2.07 10.48
C ARG A 267 6.92 -1.24 9.51
N VAL A 268 7.87 -0.47 10.05
CA VAL A 268 8.79 0.34 9.25
C VAL A 268 9.65 -0.55 8.36
N ILE A 269 10.22 -1.62 8.93
CA ILE A 269 11.09 -2.54 8.18
C ILE A 269 10.33 -3.25 7.07
N ILE A 270 9.06 -3.66 7.30
CA ILE A 270 8.22 -4.25 6.26
C ILE A 270 8.10 -3.32 5.05
N LYS A 271 7.87 -2.03 5.25
CA LYS A 271 7.80 -1.06 4.15
C LYS A 271 9.13 -0.92 3.42
N ILE A 272 10.24 -0.84 4.15
CA ILE A 272 11.58 -0.73 3.56
C ILE A 272 11.92 -1.99 2.74
N LEU A 273 11.71 -3.19 3.29
CA LEU A 273 11.97 -4.46 2.60
C LEU A 273 11.07 -4.65 1.39
N ASN A 274 9.78 -4.31 1.49
CA ASN A 274 8.86 -4.38 0.35
C ASN A 274 9.35 -3.52 -0.82
N MET A 275 9.86 -2.32 -0.55
CA MET A 275 10.44 -1.47 -1.59
C MET A 275 11.82 -1.95 -2.06
N ARG A 276 12.68 -2.45 -1.17
CA ARG A 276 14.01 -3.00 -1.51
C ARG A 276 13.92 -4.23 -2.42
N PHE A 277 12.93 -5.09 -2.18
CA PHE A 277 12.68 -6.29 -2.99
C PHE A 277 11.84 -6.04 -4.24
N HIS A 278 11.29 -4.84 -4.40
CA HIS A 278 10.57 -4.45 -5.61
C HIS A 278 11.56 -4.19 -6.75
N LYS A 279 11.90 -5.24 -7.50
CA LYS A 279 12.82 -5.18 -8.66
C LYS A 279 12.06 -4.92 -9.96
N GLU A 280 12.63 -4.11 -10.86
CA GLU A 280 12.06 -3.94 -12.21
C GLU A 280 12.20 -5.24 -13.02
N LYS A 281 11.31 -5.45 -14.00
CA LYS A 281 11.31 -6.69 -14.81
C LYS A 281 12.67 -6.84 -15.52
N GLY A 282 13.45 -7.85 -15.11
CA GLY A 282 14.72 -8.19 -15.73
C GLY A 282 15.96 -7.88 -14.89
N GLU A 283 15.80 -7.26 -13.72
CA GLU A 283 16.92 -7.04 -12.78
C GLU A 283 17.19 -8.30 -11.95
N THR A 284 18.43 -8.79 -12.01
CA THR A 284 18.94 -9.84 -11.12
C THR A 284 20.02 -9.24 -10.22
N THR A 285 19.64 -8.71 -9.07
CA THR A 285 20.59 -8.44 -7.98
C THR A 285 20.60 -9.62 -7.02
N THR A 286 21.78 -10.04 -6.59
CA THR A 286 21.95 -11.03 -5.52
C THR A 286 21.94 -10.28 -4.21
N ASP A 287 20.81 -10.32 -3.50
CA ASP A 287 20.69 -9.66 -2.20
C ASP A 287 21.57 -10.41 -1.16
N SER A 288 22.11 -9.69 -0.18
CA SER A 288 23.02 -10.29 0.80
C SER A 288 22.31 -11.23 1.78
N GLN A 289 23.09 -12.16 2.35
CA GLN A 289 22.55 -13.09 3.33
C GLN A 289 22.08 -12.39 4.62
N ASN A 290 22.76 -11.33 5.04
CA ASN A 290 22.33 -10.55 6.21
C ASN A 290 20.96 -9.92 5.99
N LEU A 291 20.66 -9.49 4.76
CA LEU A 291 19.35 -8.93 4.40
C LEU A 291 18.25 -10.01 4.44
N PHE A 292 18.54 -11.24 3.99
CA PHE A 292 17.59 -12.34 4.14
C PHE A 292 17.37 -12.75 5.60
N GLU A 293 18.42 -12.78 6.41
CA GLU A 293 18.31 -13.10 7.84
C GLU A 293 17.43 -12.08 8.58
N VAL A 294 17.66 -10.78 8.39
CA VAL A 294 16.81 -9.76 9.03
C VAL A 294 15.36 -9.83 8.51
N SER A 295 15.17 -10.13 7.23
CA SER A 295 13.84 -10.33 6.64
C SER A 295 13.08 -11.50 7.28
N ARG A 296 13.76 -12.63 7.52
CA ARG A 296 13.19 -13.79 8.23
C ARG A 296 12.80 -13.42 9.66
N ASN A 297 13.66 -12.68 10.37
CA ASN A 297 13.39 -12.24 11.74
C ASN A 297 12.17 -11.30 11.80
N VAL A 298 12.03 -10.40 10.83
CA VAL A 298 10.87 -9.50 10.71
C VAL A 298 9.58 -10.28 10.50
N LEU A 299 9.56 -11.30 9.64
CA LEU A 299 8.38 -12.16 9.44
C LEU A 299 7.97 -12.86 10.75
N LEU A 300 8.95 -13.41 11.47
CA LEU A 300 8.70 -14.09 12.75
C LEU A 300 8.16 -13.10 13.80
N GLN A 301 8.80 -11.95 13.97
CA GLN A 301 8.39 -10.95 14.96
C GLN A 301 7.03 -10.32 14.66
N TYR A 302 6.74 -10.03 13.37
CA TYR A 302 5.42 -9.55 12.96
C TYR A 302 4.32 -10.52 13.42
N ALA A 303 4.51 -11.82 13.16
CA ALA A 303 3.55 -12.81 13.58
C ALA A 303 3.35 -12.79 15.11
N TYR A 304 4.44 -12.65 15.89
CA TYR A 304 4.39 -12.48 17.35
C TYR A 304 3.56 -11.27 17.80
N GLU A 305 3.81 -10.09 17.22
CA GLU A 305 3.15 -8.84 17.60
C GLU A 305 1.67 -8.76 17.19
N GLU A 306 1.30 -9.37 16.06
CA GLU A 306 -0.04 -9.25 15.47
C GLU A 306 -1.18 -9.78 16.36
N LYS A 307 -0.88 -10.72 17.26
CA LYS A 307 -1.83 -11.20 18.28
C LYS A 307 -2.37 -10.09 19.17
N SER A 308 -1.68 -8.94 19.22
CA SER A 308 -2.06 -7.78 20.03
C SER A 308 -2.82 -6.69 19.26
N ASN A 309 -2.83 -6.68 17.92
CA ASN A 309 -3.29 -5.54 17.11
C ASN A 309 -4.03 -5.96 15.84
N ARG A 310 -5.36 -5.71 15.76
CA ARG A 310 -6.27 -6.30 14.75
C ARG A 310 -6.59 -5.47 13.50
N ASN A 311 -6.00 -4.28 13.35
CA ASN A 311 -6.56 -3.26 12.44
C ASN A 311 -5.71 -2.88 11.20
N ASP A 312 -4.56 -3.50 10.95
CA ASP A 312 -3.72 -3.17 9.79
C ASP A 312 -2.96 -4.42 9.32
N HIS A 313 -3.39 -5.02 8.21
CA HIS A 313 -2.83 -6.27 7.70
C HIS A 313 -1.91 -6.01 6.51
N ALA A 314 -0.62 -6.36 6.64
CA ALA A 314 0.39 -6.19 5.60
C ALA A 314 0.51 -7.43 4.68
N ASP A 315 -0.60 -8.08 4.33
CA ASP A 315 -0.62 -9.38 3.61
C ASP A 315 0.24 -9.37 2.34
N TYR A 316 0.11 -8.32 1.53
CA TYR A 316 0.87 -8.19 0.29
C TYR A 316 2.38 -8.06 0.55
N GLU A 317 2.78 -7.16 1.44
CA GLU A 317 4.18 -6.91 1.76
C GLU A 317 4.84 -8.14 2.39
N LEU A 318 4.15 -8.80 3.33
CA LEU A 318 4.61 -10.04 3.94
C LEU A 318 4.80 -11.15 2.90
N ALA A 319 3.87 -11.26 1.93
CA ALA A 319 4.00 -12.22 0.84
C ALA A 319 5.25 -11.94 -0.01
N GLN A 320 5.57 -10.68 -0.32
CA GLN A 320 6.79 -10.35 -1.08
C GLN A 320 8.06 -10.69 -0.29
N ILE A 321 8.10 -10.32 0.99
CA ILE A 321 9.25 -10.59 1.87
C ILE A 321 9.46 -12.10 2.02
N ALA A 322 8.38 -12.88 2.20
CA ALA A 322 8.43 -14.32 2.30
C ALA A 322 8.91 -14.98 1.00
N ALA A 323 8.50 -14.47 -0.15
CA ALA A 323 8.91 -14.97 -1.46
C ALA A 323 10.43 -15.01 -1.63
N VAL A 324 11.08 -13.93 -1.16
CA VAL A 324 12.51 -13.71 -1.32
C VAL A 324 13.28 -14.41 -0.20
N SER A 325 12.89 -14.18 1.05
CA SER A 325 13.70 -14.59 2.21
C SER A 325 13.54 -16.06 2.62
N LEU A 326 12.40 -16.70 2.32
CA LEU A 326 12.15 -18.10 2.71
C LEU A 326 12.53 -19.12 1.64
N TYR A 327 13.02 -18.68 0.47
CA TYR A 327 13.36 -19.59 -0.62
C TYR A 327 14.63 -20.42 -0.32
N GLY A 328 14.67 -21.65 -0.85
CA GLY A 328 15.85 -22.52 -0.75
C GLY A 328 16.04 -23.19 0.62
N GLN A 329 17.20 -23.81 0.83
CA GLN A 329 17.46 -24.59 2.05
C GLN A 329 17.61 -23.71 3.30
N GLU A 330 18.14 -22.51 3.14
CA GLU A 330 18.41 -21.58 4.24
C GLU A 330 17.12 -21.03 4.87
N GLY A 331 16.04 -20.92 4.09
CA GLY A 331 14.73 -20.48 4.57
C GLY A 331 13.94 -21.55 5.33
N ILE A 332 14.37 -22.82 5.32
CA ILE A 332 13.59 -23.95 5.86
C ILE A 332 13.27 -23.77 7.35
N GLN A 333 14.27 -23.40 8.16
CA GLN A 333 14.07 -23.26 9.60
C GLN A 333 13.06 -22.15 9.92
N SER A 334 13.30 -20.94 9.41
CA SER A 334 12.42 -19.79 9.64
C SER A 334 11.01 -20.01 9.07
N ALA A 335 10.89 -20.68 7.92
CA ALA A 335 9.59 -21.07 7.37
C ALA A 335 8.87 -22.03 8.32
N ASN A 336 9.55 -23.05 8.83
CA ASN A 336 8.92 -23.99 9.77
C ASN A 336 8.44 -23.28 11.05
N GLU A 337 9.25 -22.40 11.63
CA GLU A 337 8.86 -21.61 12.80
C GLU A 337 7.65 -20.70 12.52
N LEU A 338 7.69 -19.94 11.42
CA LEU A 338 6.60 -19.06 11.00
C LEU A 338 5.31 -19.86 10.77
N TYR A 339 5.39 -21.01 10.10
CA TYR A 339 4.20 -21.77 9.70
C TYR A 339 3.54 -22.41 10.91
N GLN A 340 4.35 -22.93 11.84
CA GLN A 340 3.85 -23.43 13.12
C GLN A 340 3.17 -22.33 13.93
N TYR A 341 3.76 -21.13 13.94
CA TYR A 341 3.19 -20.00 14.64
C TYR A 341 1.84 -19.57 14.05
N LEU A 342 1.76 -19.42 12.72
CA LEU A 342 0.53 -19.08 12.01
C LEU A 342 -0.54 -20.16 12.21
N ALA A 343 -0.18 -21.44 12.04
CA ALA A 343 -1.09 -22.56 12.25
C ALA A 343 -1.67 -22.56 13.67
N LYS A 344 -0.83 -22.37 14.69
CA LYS A 344 -1.28 -22.24 16.09
C LYS A 344 -2.20 -21.04 16.28
N GLY A 345 -1.84 -19.87 15.73
CA GLY A 345 -2.64 -18.65 15.82
C GLY A 345 -4.04 -18.80 15.21
N PHE A 346 -4.13 -19.51 14.07
CA PHE A 346 -5.40 -19.85 13.42
C PHE A 346 -6.22 -20.87 14.25
N GLN A 347 -5.57 -21.88 14.87
CA GLN A 347 -6.22 -22.87 15.74
C GLN A 347 -6.82 -22.22 17.00
N GLU A 348 -6.08 -21.28 17.59
CA GLU A 348 -6.47 -20.56 18.80
C GLU A 348 -7.39 -19.35 18.53
N HIS A 349 -7.84 -19.15 17.27
CA HIS A 349 -8.67 -18.01 16.83
C HIS A 349 -8.09 -16.63 17.17
N GLN A 350 -6.76 -16.53 17.23
CA GLN A 350 -6.05 -15.29 17.52
C GLN A 350 -5.85 -14.45 16.26
N ILE A 351 -5.68 -15.12 15.12
CA ILE A 351 -5.60 -14.55 13.78
C ILE A 351 -6.50 -15.35 12.83
N TYR A 352 -6.81 -14.79 11.66
CA TYR A 352 -7.71 -15.43 10.69
C TYR A 352 -7.06 -15.56 9.31
N SER A 353 -7.27 -16.69 8.63
CA SER A 353 -6.64 -16.97 7.33
C SER A 353 -7.08 -16.03 6.22
N PHE A 354 -8.32 -15.53 6.26
CA PHE A 354 -8.83 -14.56 5.29
C PHE A 354 -8.12 -13.20 5.36
N SER A 355 -7.37 -12.94 6.43
CA SER A 355 -6.52 -11.74 6.54
C SER A 355 -5.18 -11.89 5.80
N TYR A 356 -4.78 -13.11 5.41
CA TYR A 356 -3.48 -13.39 4.78
C TYR A 356 -3.55 -14.26 3.51
N PRO A 357 -4.48 -14.01 2.57
CA PRO A 357 -4.62 -14.87 1.39
C PRO A 357 -3.34 -14.91 0.55
N ARG A 358 -2.67 -13.77 0.32
CA ARG A 358 -1.47 -13.70 -0.54
C ARG A 358 -0.25 -14.29 0.14
N LEU A 359 -0.09 -14.06 1.44
CA LEU A 359 0.97 -14.67 2.22
C LEU A 359 0.83 -16.19 2.19
N LEU A 360 -0.34 -16.74 2.53
CA LEU A 360 -0.55 -18.19 2.52
C LEU A 360 -0.30 -18.81 1.15
N GLU A 361 -0.76 -18.15 0.08
CA GLU A 361 -0.45 -18.54 -1.29
C GLU A 361 1.06 -18.64 -1.51
N ARG A 362 1.80 -17.60 -1.12
CA ARG A 362 3.24 -17.56 -1.30
C ARG A 362 3.97 -18.58 -0.44
N LEU A 363 3.57 -18.77 0.81
CA LEU A 363 4.15 -19.76 1.71
C LEU A 363 4.03 -21.19 1.14
N ALA A 364 2.89 -21.49 0.50
CA ALA A 364 2.68 -22.76 -0.18
C ALA A 364 3.62 -22.96 -1.38
N GLN A 365 3.91 -21.89 -2.13
CA GLN A 365 4.82 -21.94 -3.28
C GLN A 365 6.29 -22.10 -2.87
N VAL A 366 6.73 -21.38 -1.83
CA VAL A 366 8.14 -21.25 -1.47
C VAL A 366 8.67 -22.47 -0.70
N GLN A 367 7.90 -22.98 0.27
CA GLN A 367 8.27 -24.15 1.09
C GLN A 367 7.12 -25.17 1.17
N PRO A 368 6.78 -25.84 0.07
CA PRO A 368 5.54 -26.63 -0.04
C PRO A 368 5.47 -27.81 0.92
N TYR A 369 6.57 -28.52 1.18
CA TYR A 369 6.56 -29.65 2.12
C TYR A 369 6.27 -29.18 3.56
N ILE A 370 6.90 -28.09 3.98
CA ILE A 370 6.70 -27.48 5.30
C ILE A 370 5.26 -26.96 5.42
N PHE A 371 4.75 -26.33 4.36
CA PHE A 371 3.36 -25.85 4.31
C PHE A 371 2.37 -27.00 4.50
N LEU A 372 2.54 -28.10 3.75
CA LEU A 372 1.69 -29.28 3.86
C LEU A 372 1.76 -29.92 5.25
N ASP A 373 2.96 -30.04 5.84
CA ASP A 373 3.11 -30.61 7.18
C ASP A 373 2.45 -29.72 8.25
N ALA A 374 2.62 -28.39 8.18
CA ALA A 374 2.11 -27.45 9.18
C ALA A 374 0.59 -27.23 9.10
N PHE A 375 0.05 -26.99 7.90
CA PHE A 375 -1.36 -26.59 7.73
C PHE A 375 -2.29 -27.75 7.39
N ILE A 376 -1.79 -28.81 6.75
CA ILE A 376 -2.62 -29.94 6.27
C ILE A 376 -2.39 -31.19 7.12
N GLY A 377 -1.17 -31.44 7.56
CA GLY A 377 -0.75 -32.69 8.21
C GLY A 377 -1.34 -32.97 9.60
N GLY A 378 -1.98 -31.99 10.25
CA GLY A 378 -2.66 -32.16 11.55
C GLY A 378 -4.03 -32.85 11.42
N ASP A 379 -4.66 -33.23 12.54
CA ASP A 379 -5.94 -33.97 12.52
C ASP A 379 -7.20 -33.09 12.57
N GLU A 380 -7.06 -31.78 12.73
CA GLU A 380 -8.22 -30.91 12.96
C GLU A 380 -8.94 -30.52 11.65
N TYR A 381 -9.97 -31.29 11.30
CA TYR A 381 -10.79 -31.07 10.10
C TYR A 381 -11.47 -29.69 10.06
N ILE A 382 -11.97 -29.20 11.21
CA ILE A 382 -12.64 -27.90 11.30
C ILE A 382 -11.68 -26.76 10.99
N PHE A 383 -10.44 -26.87 11.48
CA PHE A 383 -9.37 -25.94 11.16
C PHE A 383 -9.14 -25.87 9.66
N ARG A 384 -8.82 -27.00 9.00
CA ARG A 384 -8.55 -27.03 7.55
C ARG A 384 -9.72 -26.50 6.74
N ARG A 385 -10.95 -26.90 7.09
CA ARG A 385 -12.16 -26.47 6.38
C ARG A 385 -12.46 -24.98 6.56
N ARG A 386 -12.16 -24.38 7.72
CA ARG A 386 -12.29 -22.93 7.92
C ARG A 386 -11.17 -22.15 7.26
N THR A 387 -9.95 -22.68 7.30
CA THR A 387 -8.77 -22.04 6.71
C THR A 387 -8.84 -22.03 5.19
N PHE A 388 -9.31 -23.12 4.58
CA PHE A 388 -9.25 -23.33 3.12
C PHE A 388 -10.60 -23.50 2.41
N GLY A 389 -11.72 -23.55 3.13
CA GLY A 389 -13.03 -23.88 2.55
C GLY A 389 -13.77 -22.73 1.86
N ASP A 390 -13.29 -21.48 1.96
CA ASP A 390 -13.96 -20.30 1.40
C ASP A 390 -13.27 -19.76 0.13
N PHE A 391 -12.33 -20.51 -0.45
CA PHE A 391 -11.52 -20.09 -1.60
C PHE A 391 -12.19 -20.32 -2.97
N GLU A 392 -13.53 -20.39 -3.04
CA GLU A 392 -14.23 -20.50 -4.34
C GLU A 392 -13.96 -19.30 -5.27
N ARG A 393 -13.55 -18.14 -4.73
CA ARG A 393 -13.27 -16.91 -5.48
C ARG A 393 -11.79 -16.64 -5.79
N GLU A 394 -10.87 -16.98 -4.88
CA GLU A 394 -9.45 -16.58 -4.97
C GLU A 394 -8.47 -17.76 -5.18
N GLY A 395 -8.97 -19.00 -5.12
CA GLY A 395 -8.15 -20.22 -5.28
C GLY A 395 -7.41 -20.61 -4.01
N SER A 396 -7.45 -21.89 -3.63
CA SER A 396 -6.79 -22.37 -2.41
C SER A 396 -5.26 -22.33 -2.54
N PRO A 397 -4.51 -21.90 -1.50
CA PRO A 397 -3.05 -21.97 -1.46
C PRO A 397 -2.49 -23.36 -1.81
N VAL A 398 -3.20 -24.43 -1.44
CA VAL A 398 -2.80 -25.81 -1.76
C VAL A 398 -2.80 -26.06 -3.27
N ASN A 399 -3.68 -25.40 -4.02
CA ASN A 399 -3.73 -25.54 -5.48
C ASN A 399 -2.50 -24.97 -6.18
N GLN A 400 -1.76 -24.06 -5.55
CA GLN A 400 -0.53 -23.47 -6.08
C GLN A 400 0.70 -24.39 -5.93
N ILE A 401 0.60 -25.45 -5.13
CA ILE A 401 1.67 -26.41 -4.96
C ILE A 401 1.78 -27.30 -6.22
N PRO A 402 2.99 -27.53 -6.76
CA PRO A 402 3.21 -28.47 -7.85
C PRO A 402 2.63 -29.85 -7.54
N LYS A 403 1.82 -30.40 -8.45
CA LYS A 403 1.08 -31.66 -8.20
C LYS A 403 1.99 -32.83 -7.85
N LYS A 404 3.20 -32.88 -8.42
CA LYS A 404 4.21 -33.88 -8.08
C LYS A 404 4.59 -33.83 -6.59
N ILE A 405 4.80 -32.63 -6.03
CA ILE A 405 5.13 -32.44 -4.61
C ILE A 405 3.98 -32.91 -3.71
N ILE A 406 2.73 -32.61 -4.09
CA ILE A 406 1.55 -33.09 -3.37
C ILE A 406 1.53 -34.63 -3.33
N ILE A 407 1.71 -35.28 -4.48
CA ILE A 407 1.73 -36.76 -4.55
C ILE A 407 2.91 -37.32 -3.74
N ASP A 408 4.13 -36.79 -3.91
CA ASP A 408 5.32 -37.22 -3.17
C ASP A 408 5.15 -37.07 -1.65
N TRP A 409 4.46 -36.01 -1.20
CA TRP A 409 4.09 -35.83 0.19
C TRP A 409 3.08 -36.90 0.65
N CYS A 410 2.06 -37.19 -0.15
CA CYS A 410 1.07 -38.22 0.16
C CYS A 410 1.68 -39.61 0.31
N GLU A 411 2.59 -40.01 -0.59
CA GLU A 411 3.24 -41.32 -0.60
C GLU A 411 4.03 -41.62 0.69
N ARG A 412 4.42 -40.61 1.47
CA ARG A 412 5.09 -40.83 2.77
C ARG A 412 4.15 -41.42 3.84
N LYS A 413 2.84 -41.13 3.78
CA LYS A 413 1.79 -41.64 4.68
C LYS A 413 0.46 -41.78 3.92
N PRO A 414 0.35 -42.70 2.95
CA PRO A 414 -0.68 -42.67 1.92
C PRO A 414 -2.11 -42.82 2.49
N THR A 415 -2.30 -43.69 3.48
CA THR A 415 -3.61 -43.89 4.14
C THR A 415 -4.16 -42.64 4.81
N VAL A 416 -3.29 -41.74 5.26
CA VAL A 416 -3.66 -40.52 6.00
C VAL A 416 -3.69 -39.31 5.06
N ARG A 417 -2.66 -39.14 4.23
CA ARG A 417 -2.42 -37.89 3.50
C ARG A 417 -3.28 -37.71 2.26
N TYR A 418 -3.66 -38.79 1.57
CA TYR A 418 -4.57 -38.70 0.43
C TYR A 418 -5.94 -38.11 0.81
N PRO A 419 -6.63 -38.62 1.84
CA PRO A 419 -7.86 -38.00 2.35
C PRO A 419 -7.67 -36.53 2.77
N LEU A 420 -6.55 -36.18 3.40
CA LEU A 420 -6.29 -34.81 3.85
C LEU A 420 -6.22 -33.82 2.68
N ILE A 421 -5.48 -34.15 1.62
CA ILE A 421 -5.40 -33.32 0.41
C ILE A 421 -6.78 -33.12 -0.22
N VAL A 422 -7.59 -34.18 -0.30
CA VAL A 422 -8.95 -34.11 -0.85
C VAL A 422 -9.85 -33.17 -0.07
N SER A 423 -9.66 -33.10 1.25
CA SER A 423 -10.43 -32.20 2.13
C SER A 423 -9.92 -30.76 2.21
N SER A 424 -8.87 -30.38 1.46
CA SER A 424 -8.19 -29.08 1.66
C SER A 424 -7.74 -28.39 0.38
N MET A 425 -7.81 -29.10 -0.75
CA MET A 425 -7.51 -28.58 -2.06
C MET A 425 -8.80 -28.44 -2.86
N GLN A 426 -8.94 -27.37 -3.64
CA GLN A 426 -10.04 -27.22 -4.58
C GLN A 426 -9.92 -28.30 -5.67
N MET A 427 -10.80 -29.30 -5.63
CA MET A 427 -10.70 -30.49 -6.50
C MET A 427 -11.31 -30.33 -7.89
N TYR A 428 -12.05 -29.25 -8.15
CA TYR A 428 -12.65 -28.96 -9.44
C TYR A 428 -12.52 -27.47 -9.80
N ALA A 429 -12.53 -27.17 -11.08
CA ALA A 429 -12.50 -25.81 -11.62
C ALA A 429 -13.37 -25.73 -12.88
N LYS A 430 -13.62 -24.51 -13.37
CA LYS A 430 -14.24 -24.33 -14.69
C LYS A 430 -13.32 -24.89 -15.78
N ALA A 431 -13.91 -25.52 -16.78
CA ALA A 431 -13.20 -25.89 -18.00
C ALA A 431 -12.65 -24.63 -18.69
N LYS A 432 -11.54 -24.75 -19.43
CA LYS A 432 -10.90 -23.58 -20.07
C LYS A 432 -11.80 -22.84 -21.06
N ASP A 433 -12.67 -23.58 -21.75
CA ASP A 433 -13.50 -23.09 -22.85
C ASP A 433 -15.02 -23.20 -22.54
N SER A 434 -15.38 -23.48 -21.29
CA SER A 434 -16.78 -23.71 -20.89
C SER A 434 -17.03 -23.26 -19.45
N GLU A 435 -18.28 -22.86 -19.17
CA GLU A 435 -18.76 -22.58 -17.82
C GLU A 435 -19.01 -23.86 -16.99
N GLU A 436 -18.86 -25.03 -17.59
CA GLU A 436 -18.99 -26.32 -16.92
C GLU A 436 -17.81 -26.61 -15.99
N LEU A 437 -18.12 -27.23 -14.86
CA LEU A 437 -17.12 -27.64 -13.86
C LEU A 437 -16.53 -28.99 -14.23
N GLN A 438 -15.22 -29.13 -14.07
CA GLN A 438 -14.47 -30.36 -14.28
C GLN A 438 -13.54 -30.67 -13.11
N TRP A 439 -13.36 -31.96 -12.81
CA TRP A 439 -12.39 -32.41 -11.82
C TRP A 439 -10.96 -32.10 -12.26
N GLN A 440 -10.10 -31.76 -11.30
CA GLN A 440 -8.68 -31.58 -11.56
C GLN A 440 -8.01 -32.95 -11.84
N PRO A 441 -7.05 -33.03 -12.79
CA PRO A 441 -6.37 -34.28 -13.15
C PRO A 441 -5.71 -35.02 -11.97
N ILE A 442 -5.30 -34.30 -10.92
CA ILE A 442 -4.72 -34.90 -9.72
C ILE A 442 -5.69 -35.85 -9.01
N LEU A 443 -7.01 -35.61 -9.07
CA LEU A 443 -8.01 -36.44 -8.40
C LEU A 443 -7.96 -37.89 -8.91
N PHE A 444 -7.88 -38.08 -10.22
CA PHE A 444 -7.76 -39.40 -10.83
C PHE A 444 -6.45 -40.09 -10.46
N THR A 445 -5.38 -39.31 -10.28
CA THR A 445 -4.10 -39.83 -9.78
C THR A 445 -4.24 -40.32 -8.33
N ILE A 446 -4.98 -39.59 -7.49
CA ILE A 446 -5.29 -39.99 -6.11
C ILE A 446 -6.13 -41.28 -6.10
N PHE A 447 -7.16 -41.40 -6.96
CA PHE A 447 -7.95 -42.64 -7.04
C PHE A 447 -7.12 -43.87 -7.36
N LYS A 448 -6.11 -43.72 -8.23
CA LYS A 448 -5.22 -44.83 -8.60
C LYS A 448 -4.24 -45.21 -7.49
N LYS A 449 -3.81 -44.25 -6.66
CA LYS A 449 -2.72 -44.43 -5.70
C LYS A 449 -3.18 -44.60 -4.25
N SER A 450 -4.39 -44.16 -3.90
CA SER A 450 -4.88 -44.24 -2.53
C SER A 450 -5.11 -45.69 -2.12
N PRO A 451 -4.58 -46.14 -0.97
CA PRO A 451 -4.84 -47.48 -0.45
C PRO A 451 -6.26 -47.63 0.12
N ASN A 452 -6.95 -46.52 0.40
CA ASN A 452 -8.32 -46.51 0.91
C ASN A 452 -9.14 -45.48 0.12
N LEU A 453 -9.79 -45.96 -0.93
CA LEU A 453 -10.56 -45.13 -1.84
C LEU A 453 -11.87 -44.65 -1.17
N GLN A 454 -12.51 -45.47 -0.37
CA GLN A 454 -13.72 -45.13 0.39
C GLN A 454 -13.53 -43.86 1.25
N THR A 455 -12.39 -43.75 1.93
CA THR A 455 -12.09 -42.58 2.77
C THR A 455 -11.88 -41.32 1.92
N VAL A 456 -11.21 -41.46 0.77
CA VAL A 456 -11.05 -40.37 -0.21
C VAL A 456 -12.40 -39.90 -0.74
N LEU A 457 -13.26 -40.81 -1.17
CA LEU A 457 -14.59 -40.52 -1.69
C LEU A 457 -15.49 -39.86 -0.62
N SER A 458 -15.37 -40.26 0.64
CA SER A 458 -16.09 -39.62 1.75
C SER A 458 -15.65 -38.17 2.00
N GLN A 459 -14.37 -37.83 1.79
CA GLN A 459 -13.94 -36.43 1.87
C GLN A 459 -14.42 -35.64 0.65
N LEU A 460 -14.37 -36.24 -0.54
CA LEU A 460 -14.86 -35.62 -1.77
C LEU A 460 -16.35 -35.27 -1.72
N GLU A 461 -17.16 -36.10 -1.03
CA GLU A 461 -18.58 -35.82 -0.78
C GLU A 461 -18.80 -34.48 -0.07
N LYS A 462 -17.91 -34.09 0.84
CA LYS A 462 -18.06 -32.86 1.62
C LYS A 462 -17.76 -31.59 0.81
N GLU A 463 -17.02 -31.71 -0.29
CA GLU A 463 -16.70 -30.63 -1.22
C GLU A 463 -17.86 -30.34 -2.20
N ILE A 464 -18.80 -31.29 -2.35
CA ILE A 464 -19.94 -31.17 -3.26
C ILE A 464 -20.98 -30.17 -2.74
N TYR A 465 -21.07 -29.95 -1.43
CA TYR A 465 -22.10 -29.09 -0.83
C TYR A 465 -21.49 -27.80 -0.27
N PRO A 466 -21.93 -26.61 -0.74
CA PRO A 466 -21.41 -25.34 -0.25
C PRO A 466 -21.86 -25.07 1.20
N MET A 467 -20.94 -24.54 2.00
CA MET A 467 -21.15 -24.13 3.39
C MET A 467 -21.42 -22.62 3.53
N GLY A 468 -21.01 -21.82 2.54
CA GLY A 468 -21.33 -20.41 2.38
C GLY A 468 -21.61 -20.13 0.91
N TRP A 469 -22.49 -19.18 0.62
CA TRP A 469 -22.87 -18.84 -0.76
C TRP A 469 -23.42 -17.42 -0.87
N THR A 470 -23.44 -16.89 -2.08
CA THR A 470 -24.16 -15.66 -2.43
C THR A 470 -25.10 -15.97 -3.59
N GLY A 471 -26.37 -15.58 -3.47
CA GLY A 471 -27.41 -15.92 -4.45
C GLY A 471 -28.08 -17.26 -4.12
N SER A 472 -28.49 -18.01 -5.15
CA SER A 472 -29.14 -19.31 -4.98
C SER A 472 -28.11 -20.41 -4.73
N ARG A 473 -28.21 -21.05 -3.56
CA ARG A 473 -27.49 -22.27 -3.21
C ARG A 473 -27.88 -23.41 -4.14
N ALA A 474 -29.16 -23.50 -4.48
CA ALA A 474 -29.66 -24.52 -5.41
C ALA A 474 -28.99 -24.41 -6.79
N ASP A 475 -28.80 -23.20 -7.31
CA ASP A 475 -28.11 -22.98 -8.58
C ASP A 475 -26.63 -23.34 -8.51
N ILE A 476 -25.96 -23.02 -7.40
CA ILE A 476 -24.55 -23.39 -7.17
C ILE A 476 -24.39 -24.91 -7.14
N MET A 477 -25.27 -25.60 -6.42
CA MET A 477 -25.28 -27.07 -6.35
C MET A 477 -25.60 -27.69 -7.72
N ALA A 478 -26.56 -27.15 -8.46
CA ALA A 478 -26.94 -27.66 -9.78
C ALA A 478 -25.79 -27.61 -10.80
N LYS A 479 -24.93 -26.58 -10.74
CA LYS A 479 -23.73 -26.50 -11.59
C LYS A 479 -22.75 -27.66 -11.39
N ARG A 480 -22.81 -28.32 -10.22
CA ARG A 480 -21.93 -29.44 -9.87
C ARG A 480 -22.40 -30.78 -10.45
N PHE A 481 -23.56 -30.85 -11.10
CA PHE A 481 -24.02 -32.08 -11.78
C PHE A 481 -23.03 -32.56 -12.84
N ALA A 482 -22.42 -31.63 -13.60
CA ALA A 482 -21.46 -31.94 -14.65
C ALA A 482 -20.22 -32.71 -14.13
N LEU A 483 -19.89 -32.58 -12.84
CA LEU A 483 -18.76 -33.29 -12.24
C LEU A 483 -18.97 -34.82 -12.18
N PHE A 484 -20.20 -35.31 -12.22
CA PHE A 484 -20.46 -36.73 -12.06
C PHE A 484 -20.40 -37.53 -13.37
N THR A 485 -20.55 -36.87 -14.53
CA THR A 485 -20.61 -37.52 -15.84
C THR A 485 -19.42 -38.46 -16.05
N ASP A 486 -18.19 -37.95 -15.89
CA ASP A 486 -16.96 -38.73 -16.09
C ASP A 486 -16.78 -39.83 -15.02
N LEU A 487 -17.29 -39.60 -13.80
CA LEU A 487 -17.13 -40.55 -12.70
C LEU A 487 -18.11 -41.73 -12.79
N GLN A 488 -19.29 -41.53 -13.39
CA GLN A 488 -20.28 -42.59 -13.61
C GLN A 488 -19.83 -43.62 -14.67
N GLU A 489 -18.88 -43.25 -15.53
CA GLU A 489 -18.27 -44.17 -16.51
C GLU A 489 -16.87 -44.64 -16.09
N HIS A 490 -16.47 -44.35 -14.85
CA HIS A 490 -15.11 -44.63 -14.39
C HIS A 490 -14.81 -46.14 -14.36
N PRO A 491 -13.58 -46.58 -14.75
CA PRO A 491 -13.22 -48.00 -14.78
C PRO A 491 -13.28 -48.71 -13.42
N ASN A 492 -12.97 -47.99 -12.34
CA ASN A 492 -13.08 -48.51 -10.97
C ASN A 492 -14.55 -48.48 -10.51
N SER A 493 -15.10 -49.65 -10.16
CA SER A 493 -16.49 -49.81 -9.73
C SER A 493 -16.83 -49.02 -8.46
N GLU A 494 -15.90 -48.90 -7.51
CA GLU A 494 -16.14 -48.15 -6.27
C GLU A 494 -16.36 -46.66 -6.54
N VAL A 495 -15.58 -46.07 -7.48
CA VAL A 495 -15.76 -44.68 -7.91
C VAL A 495 -17.09 -44.51 -8.63
N ARG A 496 -17.42 -45.43 -9.54
CA ARG A 496 -18.64 -45.39 -10.33
C ARG A 496 -19.89 -45.49 -9.46
N ASP A 497 -19.93 -46.46 -8.56
CA ASP A 497 -21.06 -46.70 -7.67
C ASP A 497 -21.27 -45.50 -6.74
N TRP A 498 -20.18 -44.93 -6.21
CA TRP A 498 -20.22 -43.69 -5.43
C TRP A 498 -20.77 -42.51 -6.25
N ALA A 499 -20.31 -42.34 -7.50
CA ALA A 499 -20.73 -41.22 -8.34
C ALA A 499 -22.23 -41.28 -8.67
N VAL A 500 -22.78 -42.46 -8.97
CA VAL A 500 -24.21 -42.65 -9.20
C VAL A 500 -25.01 -42.26 -7.96
N VAL A 501 -24.62 -42.77 -6.78
CA VAL A 501 -25.32 -42.48 -5.51
C VAL A 501 -25.26 -40.99 -5.15
N GLN A 502 -24.10 -40.37 -5.30
CA GLN A 502 -23.93 -38.95 -4.93
C GLN A 502 -24.61 -38.00 -5.91
N HIS A 503 -24.67 -38.35 -7.19
CA HIS A 503 -25.43 -37.58 -8.17
C HIS A 503 -26.92 -37.54 -7.80
N GLN A 504 -27.52 -38.68 -7.48
CA GLN A 504 -28.93 -38.77 -7.06
C GLN A 504 -29.21 -37.97 -5.76
N LYS A 505 -28.29 -38.04 -4.80
CA LYS A 505 -28.39 -37.23 -3.57
C LYS A 505 -28.33 -35.73 -3.87
N LEU A 506 -27.45 -35.30 -4.77
CA LEU A 506 -27.32 -33.90 -5.16
C LEU A 506 -28.58 -33.41 -5.89
N GLU A 507 -29.17 -34.21 -6.78
CA GLU A 507 -30.43 -33.88 -7.47
C GLU A 507 -31.56 -33.63 -6.47
N LEU A 508 -31.68 -34.51 -5.47
CA LEU A 508 -32.67 -34.36 -4.40
C LEU A 508 -32.40 -33.11 -3.56
N ALA A 509 -31.15 -32.86 -3.18
CA ALA A 509 -30.76 -31.69 -2.40
C ALA A 509 -31.05 -30.37 -3.14
N VAL A 510 -30.75 -30.31 -4.44
CA VAL A 510 -31.07 -29.15 -5.30
C VAL A 510 -32.57 -28.89 -5.33
N LYS A 511 -33.39 -29.95 -5.49
CA LYS A 511 -34.85 -29.81 -5.50
C LYS A 511 -35.39 -29.24 -4.18
N VAL A 512 -34.96 -29.82 -3.06
CA VAL A 512 -35.39 -29.41 -1.71
C VAL A 512 -34.97 -27.96 -1.43
N GLU A 513 -33.72 -27.59 -1.74
CA GLU A 513 -33.22 -26.24 -1.51
C GLU A 513 -33.94 -25.21 -2.39
N ARG A 514 -34.23 -25.54 -3.65
CA ARG A 514 -34.97 -24.64 -4.54
C ARG A 514 -36.40 -24.40 -4.05
N GLU A 515 -37.07 -25.42 -3.51
CA GLU A 515 -38.38 -25.26 -2.86
C GLU A 515 -38.29 -24.36 -1.60
N HIS A 516 -37.23 -24.52 -0.80
CA HIS A 516 -36.95 -23.67 0.36
C HIS A 516 -36.71 -22.20 -0.02
N GLU A 517 -35.83 -21.93 -0.99
CA GLU A 517 -35.53 -20.58 -1.49
C GLU A 517 -36.77 -19.89 -2.08
N LEU A 518 -37.61 -20.63 -2.81
CA LEU A 518 -38.88 -20.10 -3.34
C LEU A 518 -39.84 -19.71 -2.21
N LYS A 519 -39.90 -20.51 -1.13
CA LYS A 519 -40.73 -20.21 0.04
C LYS A 519 -40.23 -18.98 0.78
N GLU A 520 -38.92 -18.90 1.08
CA GLU A 520 -38.33 -17.73 1.74
C GLU A 520 -38.52 -16.44 0.93
N ASN A 521 -38.37 -16.52 -0.40
CA ASN A 521 -38.61 -15.37 -1.27
C ASN A 521 -40.07 -14.91 -1.17
N ARG A 522 -41.04 -15.82 -1.24
CA ARG A 522 -42.47 -15.46 -1.07
C ARG A 522 -42.73 -14.80 0.28
N GLU A 523 -42.23 -15.38 1.38
CA GLU A 523 -42.40 -14.82 2.73
C GLU A 523 -41.74 -13.44 2.91
N ARG A 524 -40.66 -13.16 2.19
CA ARG A 524 -40.04 -11.82 2.18
C ARG A 524 -40.87 -10.81 1.41
N PHE A 525 -41.42 -11.16 0.26
CA PHE A 525 -42.20 -10.23 -0.57
C PHE A 525 -43.62 -9.99 -0.04
N GLU A 526 -44.18 -10.92 0.73
CA GLU A 526 -45.50 -10.76 1.40
C GLU A 526 -45.46 -9.89 2.68
N ARG A 527 -44.29 -9.42 3.13
CA ARG A 527 -44.13 -8.53 4.30
C ARG A 527 -43.96 -7.04 3.96
N PHE A 528 -43.94 -6.70 2.68
CA PHE A 528 -43.80 -5.32 2.19
C PHE A 528 -45.09 -4.75 1.57
N GLU A 529 -46.18 -5.51 1.60
CA GLU A 529 -47.56 -5.01 1.45
C GLU A 529 -48.19 -4.82 2.84
#